data_AF-A0A800LT77-F1
#
_entry.id   AF-A0A800LT77-F1
#
_cell.length_a   1.000
_cell.length_b   1.000
_cell.length_c   1.000
_cell.angle_alpha   90.00
_cell.angle_beta   90.00
_cell.angle_gamma   90.00
#
_symmetry.space_group_name_H-M   'P 1'
#
loop_
_entity.id
_entity.type
_entity.pdbx_description
1 polymer ?
#
loop_
_entity_poly.entity_id
_entity_poly.type
_entity_poly.pdbx_seq_one_letter_code
_entity_poly.pdbx_strand_id
1 'polypeptide(L)'
;QVVNHTQTFTPYLADRRLMDLVEAVFGPHARISCTDGVVNYPGCGRGYWHADWPYNQTNASHIPAPYPDATMHLSTIWMLSDFTPETGGTLVIPGSHKHPRNPSAGDMEGIDRDAPHPTEMHITGKAGSVFVSDSRLWHAVAPNRSDAPRVGMIIRYAPWWLNLNPTMIGTEEHTMMVVETGGKNYEQMPIKREVYEAMPEDVKPLYRYWVG
;
A
#
# COMPACT_ATOMS: atom_id res chain seq x y z
N GLN A 1 -0.19 -4.11 -10.60
CA GLN A 1 -0.60 -5.54 -10.52
C GLN A 1 0.46 -6.50 -11.03
N VAL A 2 1.44 -6.79 -10.17
CA VAL A 2 2.48 -7.81 -10.38
C VAL A 2 1.87 -9.20 -10.58
N VAL A 3 0.69 -9.47 -9.99
CA VAL A 3 0.00 -10.77 -10.13
C VAL A 3 -0.31 -11.15 -11.59
N ASN A 4 -0.52 -10.16 -12.47
CA ASN A 4 -0.74 -10.39 -13.91
C ASN A 4 0.54 -10.81 -14.66
N HIS A 5 1.71 -10.69 -14.03
CA HIS A 5 3.01 -10.99 -14.62
C HIS A 5 3.67 -12.22 -13.97
N THR A 6 3.45 -12.42 -12.67
CA THR A 6 3.97 -13.58 -11.93
C THR A 6 3.01 -13.96 -10.81
N GLN A 7 2.87 -15.26 -10.56
CA GLN A 7 2.02 -15.80 -9.50
C GLN A 7 2.81 -16.50 -8.40
N THR A 8 4.14 -16.39 -8.38
CA THR A 8 4.98 -17.10 -7.39
C THR A 8 4.65 -16.78 -5.94
N PHE A 9 4.03 -15.63 -5.68
CA PHE A 9 3.61 -15.18 -4.36
C PHE A 9 2.16 -15.49 -4.01
N THR A 10 1.32 -15.90 -4.99
CA THR A 10 -0.11 -16.10 -4.74
C THR A 10 -0.40 -17.16 -3.67
N PRO A 11 0.36 -18.28 -3.54
CA PRO A 11 0.11 -19.27 -2.49
C PRO A 11 0.21 -18.73 -1.06
N TYR A 12 0.86 -17.58 -0.86
CA TYR A 12 1.04 -16.98 0.45
C TYR A 12 -0.04 -15.94 0.78
N LEU A 13 -0.80 -15.46 -0.22
CA LEU A 13 -1.78 -14.38 -0.04
C LEU A 13 -2.91 -14.74 0.93
N ALA A 14 -3.20 -16.03 1.05
CA ALA A 14 -4.22 -16.59 1.95
C ALA A 14 -3.62 -17.20 3.24
N ASP A 15 -2.32 -16.99 3.53
CA ASP A 15 -1.67 -17.50 4.74
C ASP A 15 -2.41 -17.00 5.99
N ARG A 16 -2.78 -17.93 6.89
CA ARG A 16 -3.59 -17.62 8.08
C ARG A 16 -2.93 -16.61 9.01
N ARG A 17 -1.59 -16.57 9.08
CA ARG A 17 -0.88 -15.58 9.90
C ARG A 17 -1.20 -14.14 9.50
N LEU A 18 -1.53 -13.92 8.22
CA LEU A 18 -1.95 -12.63 7.70
C LEU A 18 -3.47 -12.52 7.64
N MET A 19 -4.16 -13.55 7.14
CA MET A 19 -5.61 -13.50 6.96
C MET A 19 -6.39 -13.47 8.27
N ASP A 20 -5.91 -14.09 9.34
CA ASP A 20 -6.52 -13.98 10.68
C ASP A 20 -6.55 -12.50 11.13
N LEU A 21 -5.47 -11.74 10.87
CA LEU A 21 -5.39 -10.31 11.19
C LEU A 21 -6.31 -9.49 10.28
N VAL A 22 -6.30 -9.75 8.98
CA VAL A 22 -7.15 -9.03 8.01
C VAL A 22 -8.64 -9.25 8.32
N GLU A 23 -9.04 -10.48 8.61
CA GLU A 23 -10.42 -10.84 8.94
C GLU A 23 -10.84 -10.27 10.31
N ALA A 24 -9.94 -10.17 11.28
CA ALA A 24 -10.22 -9.50 12.55
C ALA A 24 -10.54 -8.01 12.37
N VAL A 25 -10.01 -7.36 11.32
CA VAL A 25 -10.22 -5.94 11.04
C VAL A 25 -11.41 -5.72 10.09
N PHE A 26 -11.53 -6.49 9.01
CA PHE A 26 -12.50 -6.25 7.93
C PHE A 26 -13.62 -7.30 7.85
N GLY A 27 -13.54 -8.37 8.62
CA GLY A 27 -14.41 -9.52 8.49
C GLY A 27 -14.07 -10.43 7.30
N PRO A 28 -14.91 -11.44 7.03
CA PRO A 28 -14.62 -12.56 6.12
C PRO A 28 -14.64 -12.19 4.62
N HIS A 29 -14.90 -10.94 4.28
CA HIS A 29 -15.08 -10.48 2.90
C HIS A 29 -14.06 -9.41 2.52
N ALA A 30 -12.87 -9.47 3.11
CA ALA A 30 -11.74 -8.66 2.67
C ALA A 30 -11.34 -8.99 1.23
N ARG A 31 -10.75 -8.01 0.56
CA ARG A 31 -10.32 -8.05 -0.85
C ARG A 31 -8.91 -7.51 -0.97
N ILE A 32 -8.15 -7.96 -1.96
CA ILE A 32 -6.83 -7.39 -2.26
C ILE A 32 -6.97 -6.27 -3.28
N SER A 33 -6.74 -5.03 -2.85
CA SER A 33 -6.85 -3.81 -3.68
C SER A 33 -5.58 -3.48 -4.47
N CYS A 34 -4.48 -4.18 -4.21
CA CYS A 34 -3.16 -3.83 -4.74
C CYS A 34 -2.21 -5.01 -4.65
N THR A 35 -1.44 -5.26 -5.71
CA THR A 35 -0.18 -6.01 -5.67
C THR A 35 0.88 -5.35 -6.53
N ASP A 36 1.85 -4.68 -5.91
CA ASP A 36 2.91 -3.97 -6.62
C ASP A 36 4.30 -4.27 -6.09
N GLY A 37 5.27 -4.33 -6.99
CA GLY A 37 6.68 -4.46 -6.66
C GLY A 37 7.30 -3.09 -6.44
N VAL A 38 8.09 -2.95 -5.39
CA VAL A 38 8.87 -1.73 -5.12
C VAL A 38 10.34 -2.08 -5.00
N VAL A 39 11.16 -1.42 -5.82
CA VAL A 39 12.62 -1.61 -5.83
C VAL A 39 13.27 -0.29 -5.46
N ASN A 40 13.96 -0.29 -4.31
CA ASN A 40 14.74 0.84 -3.84
C ASN A 40 16.21 0.61 -4.22
N TYR A 41 16.69 1.23 -5.30
CA TYR A 41 18.05 1.05 -5.81
C TYR A 41 19.11 1.76 -4.96
N PRO A 42 20.39 1.33 -4.99
CA PRO A 42 21.50 2.05 -4.37
C PRO A 42 21.49 3.55 -4.70
N GLY A 43 21.67 4.40 -3.69
CA GLY A 43 21.69 5.85 -3.84
C GLY A 43 20.32 6.51 -3.94
N CYS A 44 19.21 5.76 -3.86
CA CYS A 44 17.88 6.35 -3.79
C CYS A 44 17.77 7.29 -2.60
N GLY A 45 17.16 8.46 -2.83
CA GLY A 45 16.92 9.47 -1.82
C GLY A 45 15.72 9.17 -0.93
N ARG A 46 15.52 10.02 0.07
CA ARG A 46 14.35 10.03 0.93
C ARG A 46 13.10 10.46 0.14
N GLY A 47 11.96 9.84 0.43
CA GLY A 47 10.65 10.30 -0.04
C GLY A 47 9.95 11.20 0.99
N TYR A 48 8.87 11.86 0.57
CA TYR A 48 8.04 12.68 1.45
C TYR A 48 7.13 11.82 2.35
N TRP A 49 6.75 12.37 3.50
CA TRP A 49 5.80 11.78 4.41
C TRP A 49 4.38 11.76 3.84
N HIS A 50 3.77 10.59 3.87
CA HIS A 50 2.38 10.42 3.46
C HIS A 50 1.71 9.26 4.19
N ALA A 51 0.39 9.28 4.19
CA ALA A 51 -0.43 8.09 4.38
C ALA A 51 -0.72 7.43 3.03
N ASP A 52 -1.08 6.16 3.02
CA ASP A 52 -1.44 5.42 1.81
C ASP A 52 -2.82 5.82 1.28
N TRP A 53 -3.16 5.42 0.05
CA TRP A 53 -4.52 5.56 -0.48
C TRP A 53 -5.54 4.88 0.47
N PRO A 54 -6.71 5.48 0.75
CA PRO A 54 -7.27 6.70 0.14
C PRO A 54 -6.92 8.01 0.87
N TYR A 55 -5.93 8.02 1.76
CA TYR A 55 -5.61 9.16 2.62
C TYR A 55 -4.56 10.11 2.00
N ASN A 56 -3.74 9.65 1.05
CA ASN A 56 -2.75 10.52 0.38
C ASN A 56 -3.42 11.66 -0.40
N GLN A 57 -3.23 12.91 0.03
CA GLN A 57 -3.86 14.09 -0.58
C GLN A 57 -3.24 14.48 -1.93
N THR A 58 -2.10 13.87 -2.30
CA THR A 58 -1.51 14.05 -3.65
C THR A 58 -2.15 13.15 -4.72
N ASN A 59 -3.00 12.20 -4.32
CA ASN A 59 -3.75 11.36 -5.25
C ASN A 59 -5.04 12.05 -5.67
N ALA A 60 -5.43 11.92 -6.93
CA ALA A 60 -6.68 12.47 -7.45
C ALA A 60 -7.90 11.83 -6.78
N SER A 61 -7.84 10.52 -6.55
CA SER A 61 -8.82 9.81 -5.73
C SER A 61 -8.34 9.74 -4.27
N HIS A 62 -8.86 10.63 -3.43
CA HIS A 62 -8.60 10.63 -1.99
C HIS A 62 -9.86 11.01 -1.23
N ILE A 63 -9.90 10.65 0.06
CA ILE A 63 -10.88 11.24 0.97
C ILE A 63 -10.29 12.53 1.57
N PRO A 64 -11.08 13.60 1.69
CA PRO A 64 -10.62 14.81 2.34
C PRO A 64 -10.40 14.56 3.83
N ALA A 65 -9.43 15.25 4.41
CA ALA A 65 -9.30 15.31 5.85
C ALA A 65 -10.44 16.20 6.46
N PRO A 66 -10.88 15.96 7.71
CA PRO A 66 -10.35 15.02 8.68
C PRO A 66 -10.76 13.56 8.42
N TYR A 67 -9.86 12.62 8.68
CA TYR A 67 -10.11 11.19 8.53
C TYR A 67 -10.94 10.63 9.68
N PRO A 68 -11.88 9.70 9.39
CA PRO A 68 -12.61 9.02 10.44
C PRO A 68 -11.65 8.15 11.27
N ASP A 69 -12.02 7.93 12.54
CA ASP A 69 -11.32 6.94 13.36
C ASP A 69 -11.78 5.51 13.02
N ALA A 70 -11.46 5.08 11.80
CA ALA A 70 -11.80 3.77 11.27
C ALA A 70 -10.66 3.29 10.35
N THR A 71 -10.24 2.04 10.53
CA THR A 71 -9.37 1.37 9.57
C THR A 71 -10.21 1.02 8.36
N MET A 72 -9.95 1.68 7.22
CA MET A 72 -10.65 1.42 5.96
C MET A 72 -9.78 0.64 4.97
N HIS A 73 -8.48 0.56 5.23
CA HIS A 73 -7.51 -0.06 4.35
C HIS A 73 -6.29 -0.51 5.16
N LEU A 74 -5.77 -1.69 4.86
CA LEU A 74 -4.55 -2.23 5.45
C LEU A 74 -3.47 -2.31 4.38
N SER A 75 -2.30 -1.77 4.69
CA SER A 75 -1.12 -1.85 3.84
C SER A 75 -0.14 -2.86 4.39
N THR A 76 0.34 -3.75 3.54
CA THR A 76 1.42 -4.68 3.87
C THR A 76 2.62 -4.48 2.99
N ILE A 77 3.82 -4.68 3.55
CA ILE A 77 5.07 -4.71 2.82
C ILE A 77 5.73 -6.06 3.08
N TRP A 78 5.78 -6.87 2.03
CA TRP A 78 6.43 -8.16 2.00
C TRP A 78 7.88 -7.95 1.61
N MET A 79 8.79 -8.27 2.52
CA MET A 79 10.21 -8.03 2.35
C MET A 79 10.80 -9.14 1.47
N LEU A 80 11.18 -8.82 0.23
CA LEU A 80 11.84 -9.77 -0.69
C LEU A 80 13.38 -9.72 -0.58
N SER A 81 13.87 -8.78 0.22
CA SER A 81 15.26 -8.58 0.62
C SER A 81 15.28 -8.11 2.07
N ASP A 82 16.46 -8.04 2.70
CA ASP A 82 16.58 -7.54 4.06
C ASP A 82 16.28 -6.04 4.15
N PHE A 83 15.39 -5.67 5.07
CA PHE A 83 15.09 -4.28 5.41
C PHE A 83 15.89 -3.89 6.65
N THR A 84 16.75 -2.90 6.50
CA THR A 84 17.61 -2.34 7.54
C THR A 84 17.71 -0.82 7.36
N PRO A 85 18.23 -0.07 8.34
CA PRO A 85 18.51 1.36 8.13
C PRO A 85 19.44 1.62 6.94
N GLU A 86 20.39 0.71 6.68
CA GLU A 86 21.37 0.84 5.59
C GLU A 86 20.77 0.57 4.21
N THR A 87 19.92 -0.45 4.09
CA THR A 87 19.27 -0.84 2.84
C THR A 87 18.04 0.00 2.49
N GLY A 88 17.69 0.98 3.33
CA GLY A 88 16.51 1.82 3.11
C GLY A 88 15.19 1.13 3.47
N GLY A 89 15.15 0.42 4.61
CA GLY A 89 13.90 -0.06 5.21
C GLY A 89 12.92 1.11 5.42
N THR A 90 11.65 0.95 5.03
CA THR A 90 10.65 2.03 5.02
C THR A 90 10.61 2.80 6.34
N LEU A 91 10.56 4.13 6.27
CA LEU A 91 10.42 4.98 7.44
C LEU A 91 8.95 5.05 7.86
N VAL A 92 8.70 5.01 9.16
CA VAL A 92 7.37 5.16 9.75
C VAL A 92 7.42 6.09 10.96
N ILE A 93 6.28 6.71 11.27
CA ILE A 93 6.06 7.41 12.54
C ILE A 93 5.03 6.61 13.35
N PRO A 94 5.44 5.86 14.39
CA PRO A 94 4.51 5.10 15.22
C PRO A 94 3.39 5.98 15.79
N GLY A 95 2.15 5.48 15.77
CA GLY A 95 0.97 6.20 16.29
C GLY A 95 0.38 7.28 15.37
N SER A 96 1.04 7.64 14.27
CA SER A 96 0.57 8.68 13.34
C SER A 96 -0.77 8.38 12.66
N HIS A 97 -1.18 7.12 12.57
CA HIS A 97 -2.49 6.70 12.05
C HIS A 97 -3.68 7.25 12.86
N LYS A 98 -3.45 7.73 14.09
CA LYS A 98 -4.45 8.37 14.94
C LYS A 98 -4.64 9.87 14.62
N HIS A 99 -3.76 10.43 13.79
CA HIS A 99 -3.88 11.82 13.39
C HIS A 99 -4.99 11.94 12.33
N PRO A 100 -5.90 12.93 12.46
CA PRO A 100 -7.02 13.08 11.52
C PRO A 100 -6.60 13.63 10.15
N ARG A 101 -5.31 13.87 9.92
CA ARG A 101 -4.72 14.41 8.68
C ARG A 101 -3.39 13.72 8.43
N ASN A 102 -2.79 13.90 7.26
CA ASN A 102 -1.42 13.46 7.01
C ASN A 102 -0.59 14.49 6.23
N PRO A 103 0.75 14.39 6.26
CA PRO A 103 1.63 15.46 5.77
C PRO A 103 1.59 15.70 4.26
N SER A 104 1.02 14.77 3.47
CA SER A 104 0.91 14.93 2.01
C SER A 104 0.13 16.19 1.59
N ALA A 105 -0.77 16.69 2.43
CA ALA A 105 -1.50 17.94 2.21
C ALA A 105 -0.58 19.17 2.16
N GLY A 106 0.57 19.13 2.86
CA GLY A 106 1.51 20.25 2.95
C GLY A 106 1.02 21.46 3.76
N ASP A 107 -0.07 21.31 4.51
CA ASP A 107 -0.72 22.39 5.28
C ASP A 107 -0.66 22.19 6.81
N MET A 108 0.11 21.19 7.27
CA MET A 108 0.22 20.84 8.68
C MET A 108 1.24 21.71 9.40
N GLU A 109 0.79 22.50 10.36
CA GLU A 109 1.66 23.35 11.19
C GLU A 109 2.69 22.50 11.95
N GLY A 110 3.96 22.91 11.89
CA GLY A 110 5.07 22.24 12.59
C GLY A 110 5.51 20.90 11.99
N ILE A 111 4.92 20.47 10.87
CA ILE A 111 5.28 19.23 10.18
C ILE A 111 5.74 19.56 8.76
N ASP A 112 7.05 19.46 8.54
CA ASP A 112 7.63 19.49 7.20
C ASP A 112 7.51 18.09 6.58
N ARG A 113 6.76 17.98 5.48
CA ARG A 113 6.52 16.71 4.79
C ARG A 113 7.77 16.12 4.15
N ASP A 114 8.77 16.94 3.85
CA ASP A 114 9.98 16.54 3.12
C ASP A 114 11.19 16.33 4.07
N ALA A 115 11.06 16.70 5.35
CA ALA A 115 12.12 16.59 6.35
C ALA A 115 12.01 15.33 7.24
N PRO A 116 13.12 14.93 7.90
CA PRO A 116 13.09 13.93 8.96
C PRO A 116 12.15 14.31 10.11
N HIS A 117 11.46 13.34 10.68
CA HIS A 117 10.64 13.53 11.87
C HIS A 117 11.37 13.03 13.13
N PRO A 118 11.32 13.73 14.28
CA PRO A 118 12.10 13.35 15.47
C PRO A 118 11.83 11.93 16.01
N THR A 119 10.65 11.38 15.73
CA THR A 119 10.22 10.05 16.17
C THR A 119 10.14 9.04 15.03
N GLU A 120 10.75 9.33 13.88
CA GLU A 120 10.80 8.39 12.77
C GLU A 120 11.63 7.16 13.12
N MET A 121 11.25 6.01 12.57
CA MET A 121 12.05 4.80 12.66
C MET A 121 11.97 4.00 11.36
N HIS A 122 13.00 3.21 11.09
CA HIS A 122 12.97 2.23 10.02
C HIS A 122 12.19 0.99 10.46
N ILE A 123 11.30 0.50 9.61
CA ILE A 123 10.88 -0.89 9.70
C ILE A 123 12.06 -1.77 9.30
N THR A 124 12.32 -2.82 10.09
CA THR A 124 13.43 -3.74 9.85
C THR A 124 12.92 -5.18 9.87
N GLY A 125 13.55 -6.04 9.09
CA GLY A 125 13.16 -7.44 8.96
C GLY A 125 13.99 -8.16 7.91
N LYS A 126 14.03 -9.49 8.01
CA LYS A 126 14.69 -10.34 7.03
C LYS A 126 13.78 -10.59 5.82
N ALA A 127 14.37 -10.94 4.68
CA ALA A 127 13.59 -11.45 3.55
C ALA A 127 12.60 -12.55 4.01
N GLY A 128 11.34 -12.45 3.58
CA GLY A 128 10.22 -13.27 4.05
C GLY A 128 9.40 -12.67 5.20
N SER A 129 9.87 -11.57 5.82
CA SER A 129 9.08 -10.85 6.83
C SER A 129 7.97 -10.03 6.17
N VAL A 130 6.86 -9.83 6.89
CA VAL A 130 5.73 -9.00 6.44
C VAL A 130 5.49 -7.90 7.48
N PHE A 131 5.58 -6.65 7.05
CA PHE A 131 5.11 -5.51 7.84
C PHE A 131 3.64 -5.25 7.51
N VAL A 132 2.80 -5.07 8.53
CA VAL A 132 1.37 -4.76 8.37
C VAL A 132 1.06 -3.44 9.07
N SER A 133 0.28 -2.59 8.43
CA SER A 133 -0.06 -1.26 8.94
C SER A 133 -1.47 -0.82 8.53
N ASP A 134 -2.10 -0.01 9.38
CA ASP A 134 -3.22 0.83 8.98
C ASP A 134 -2.74 1.81 7.90
N SER A 135 -3.45 1.94 6.78
CA SER A 135 -3.03 2.81 5.68
C SER A 135 -2.99 4.31 6.05
N ARG A 136 -3.54 4.73 7.21
CA ARG A 136 -3.35 6.08 7.77
C ARG A 136 -1.95 6.29 8.35
N LEU A 137 -1.17 5.25 8.59
CA LEU A 137 0.18 5.36 9.15
C LEU A 137 1.08 6.17 8.22
N TRP A 138 1.67 7.24 8.76
CA TRP A 138 2.60 8.06 8.02
C TRP A 138 3.89 7.28 7.78
N HIS A 139 4.29 7.25 6.52
CA HIS A 139 5.47 6.56 6.07
C HIS A 139 6.16 7.32 4.94
N ALA A 140 7.43 6.99 4.71
CA ALA A 140 8.25 7.57 3.66
C ALA A 140 9.25 6.54 3.13
N VAL A 141 9.68 6.75 1.88
CA VAL A 141 10.83 6.03 1.34
C VAL A 141 12.08 6.45 2.11
N ALA A 142 12.86 5.46 2.55
CA ALA A 142 14.12 5.70 3.23
C ALA A 142 15.29 5.69 2.22
N PRO A 143 16.34 6.51 2.45
CA PRO A 143 17.53 6.44 1.62
C PRO A 143 18.13 5.04 1.60
N ASN A 144 18.50 4.54 0.41
CA ASN A 144 19.27 3.31 0.30
C ASN A 144 20.76 3.66 0.18
N ARG A 145 21.53 3.34 1.23
CA ARG A 145 22.96 3.61 1.35
C ARG A 145 23.82 2.38 1.04
N SER A 146 23.19 1.22 0.92
CA SER A 146 23.84 -0.03 0.53
C SER A 146 24.20 -0.09 -0.95
N ASP A 147 24.91 -1.15 -1.34
CA ASP A 147 25.34 -1.47 -2.71
C ASP A 147 24.36 -2.38 -3.46
N ALA A 148 23.25 -2.77 -2.85
CA ALA A 148 22.24 -3.66 -3.43
C ALA A 148 20.82 -3.05 -3.45
N PRO A 149 19.96 -3.45 -4.40
CA PRO A 149 18.56 -3.03 -4.39
C PRO A 149 17.79 -3.64 -3.20
N ARG A 150 17.00 -2.82 -2.51
CA ARG A 150 16.03 -3.28 -1.52
C ARG A 150 14.66 -3.47 -2.16
N VAL A 151 14.33 -4.73 -2.36
CA VAL A 151 13.11 -5.21 -3.02
C VAL A 151 12.04 -5.55 -2.00
N GLY A 152 10.83 -5.04 -2.21
CA GLY A 152 9.64 -5.42 -1.46
C GLY A 152 8.42 -5.53 -2.37
N MET A 153 7.36 -6.14 -1.87
CA MET A 153 6.06 -6.20 -2.55
C MET A 153 5.00 -5.60 -1.63
N ILE A 154 4.25 -4.64 -2.15
CA ILE A 154 3.15 -3.99 -1.47
C ILE A 154 1.89 -4.77 -1.82
N ILE A 155 1.19 -5.23 -0.79
CA ILE A 155 -0.13 -5.86 -0.93
C ILE A 155 -1.06 -5.15 0.03
N ARG A 156 -2.18 -4.64 -0.48
CA ARG A 156 -3.15 -3.93 0.35
C ARG A 156 -4.48 -4.66 0.38
N TYR A 157 -5.12 -4.62 1.55
CA TYR A 157 -6.38 -5.27 1.82
C TYR A 157 -7.45 -4.23 2.14
N ALA A 158 -8.63 -4.41 1.54
CA ALA A 158 -9.78 -3.53 1.68
C ALA A 158 -11.02 -4.32 2.10
N PRO A 159 -11.93 -3.74 2.89
CA PRO A 159 -13.23 -4.34 3.17
C PRO A 159 -14.12 -4.36 1.91
N TRP A 160 -15.14 -5.23 1.90
CA TRP A 160 -16.03 -5.40 0.75
C TRP A 160 -16.77 -4.12 0.30
N TRP A 161 -17.01 -3.20 1.23
CA TRP A 161 -17.78 -1.98 0.98
C TRP A 161 -16.93 -0.79 0.49
N LEU A 162 -15.59 -0.88 0.53
CA LEU A 162 -14.73 0.20 0.04
C LEU A 162 -14.79 0.26 -1.49
N ASN A 163 -15.16 1.40 -2.08
CA ASN A 163 -15.13 1.52 -3.54
C ASN A 163 -13.67 1.57 -4.02
N LEU A 164 -13.26 0.59 -4.84
CA LEU A 164 -11.92 0.51 -5.42
C LEU A 164 -11.87 0.98 -6.88
N ASN A 165 -13.03 1.26 -7.50
CA ASN A 165 -13.13 1.69 -8.89
C ASN A 165 -12.24 2.89 -9.21
N PRO A 166 -12.12 3.94 -8.37
CA PRO A 166 -11.24 5.08 -8.68
C PRO A 166 -9.77 4.71 -8.92
N THR A 167 -9.31 3.56 -8.43
CA THR A 167 -7.94 3.04 -8.66
C THR A 167 -7.85 2.10 -9.85
N MET A 168 -8.97 1.61 -10.39
CA MET A 168 -9.03 0.60 -11.44
C MET A 168 -9.17 1.26 -12.82
N ILE A 169 -8.13 1.14 -13.65
CA ILE A 169 -8.11 1.64 -15.03
C ILE A 169 -9.28 1.04 -15.81
N GLY A 170 -9.99 1.89 -16.54
CA GLY A 170 -11.12 1.51 -17.39
C GLY A 170 -12.47 1.50 -16.69
N THR A 171 -12.52 1.84 -15.39
CA THR A 171 -13.79 2.13 -14.71
C THR A 171 -14.14 3.61 -14.84
N GLU A 172 -15.43 3.93 -14.71
CA GLU A 172 -15.88 5.29 -14.94
C GLU A 172 -15.49 6.26 -13.82
N GLU A 173 -15.40 5.77 -12.59
CA GLU A 173 -14.84 6.57 -11.50
C GLU A 173 -13.35 6.87 -11.68
N HIS A 174 -12.57 5.96 -12.28
CA HIS A 174 -11.17 6.26 -12.62
C HIS A 174 -11.10 7.34 -13.70
N THR A 175 -11.90 7.25 -14.77
CA THR A 175 -11.98 8.29 -15.82
C THR A 175 -12.30 9.64 -15.20
N MET A 176 -13.42 9.72 -14.46
CA MET A 176 -13.94 10.96 -13.88
C MET A 176 -12.98 11.59 -12.88
N MET A 177 -12.41 10.78 -11.97
CA MET A 177 -11.63 11.31 -10.85
C MET A 177 -10.17 11.54 -11.22
N VAL A 178 -9.60 10.79 -12.17
CA VAL A 178 -8.16 10.77 -12.47
C VAL A 178 -7.88 11.33 -13.85
N VAL A 179 -8.48 10.76 -14.89
CA VAL A 179 -8.16 11.10 -16.29
C VAL A 179 -8.64 12.50 -16.64
N GLU A 180 -9.91 12.81 -16.37
CA GLU A 180 -10.53 14.10 -16.69
C GLU A 180 -9.93 15.27 -15.89
N THR A 181 -9.47 15.01 -14.67
CA THR A 181 -8.84 16.00 -13.81
C THR A 181 -7.34 16.18 -14.11
N GLY A 182 -6.76 15.32 -14.94
CA GLY A 182 -5.31 15.24 -15.15
C GLY A 182 -4.53 14.93 -13.86
N GLY A 183 -5.19 14.35 -12.87
CA GLY A 183 -4.64 14.10 -11.55
C GLY A 183 -3.75 12.87 -11.53
N LYS A 184 -2.72 12.88 -10.67
CA LYS A 184 -1.93 11.68 -10.38
C LYS A 184 -2.76 10.73 -9.54
N ASN A 185 -2.77 9.43 -9.85
CA ASN A 185 -3.37 8.45 -8.96
C ASN A 185 -2.55 7.17 -8.88
N TYR A 186 -2.86 6.39 -7.86
CA TYR A 186 -2.49 4.98 -7.82
C TYR A 186 -3.38 4.20 -8.79
N GLU A 187 -2.77 3.65 -9.84
CA GLU A 187 -3.50 2.99 -10.91
C GLU A 187 -3.26 1.50 -10.92
N GLN A 188 -4.33 0.76 -11.16
CA GLN A 188 -4.33 -0.68 -11.14
C GLN A 188 -5.10 -1.25 -12.33
N MET A 189 -4.57 -2.34 -12.87
CA MET A 189 -5.15 -3.05 -14.00
C MET A 189 -6.07 -4.17 -13.52
N PRO A 190 -7.18 -4.46 -14.21
CA PRO A 190 -7.95 -5.68 -13.98
C PRO A 190 -7.08 -6.94 -13.99
N ILE A 191 -7.43 -7.91 -13.16
CA ILE A 191 -6.80 -9.23 -13.16
C ILE A 191 -7.26 -9.95 -14.42
N LYS A 192 -6.32 -10.44 -15.23
CA LYS A 192 -6.66 -11.21 -16.42
C LYS A 192 -7.36 -12.52 -16.02
N ARG A 193 -8.40 -12.91 -16.73
CA ARG A 193 -9.16 -14.14 -16.45
C ARG A 193 -8.28 -15.38 -16.28
N GLU A 194 -7.35 -15.62 -17.19
CA GLU A 194 -6.44 -16.77 -17.14
C GLU A 194 -5.51 -16.73 -15.92
N VAL A 195 -5.14 -15.53 -15.46
CA VAL A 195 -4.34 -15.34 -14.25
C VAL A 195 -5.16 -15.71 -13.03
N TYR A 196 -6.41 -15.24 -12.96
CA TYR A 196 -7.34 -15.56 -11.87
C TYR A 196 -7.66 -17.07 -11.79
N GLU A 197 -7.92 -17.72 -12.92
CA GLU A 197 -8.26 -19.13 -12.98
C GLU A 197 -7.13 -20.04 -12.47
N ALA A 198 -5.88 -19.63 -12.68
CA ALA A 198 -4.68 -20.33 -12.24
C ALA A 198 -4.31 -20.11 -10.75
N MET A 199 -4.99 -19.18 -10.04
CA MET A 199 -4.71 -18.93 -8.63
C MET A 199 -5.14 -20.11 -7.73
N PRO A 200 -4.54 -20.26 -6.53
CA PRO A 200 -5.06 -21.12 -5.48
C PRO A 200 -6.52 -20.81 -5.14
N GLU A 201 -7.31 -21.85 -4.82
CA GLU A 201 -8.76 -21.72 -4.57
C GLU A 201 -9.08 -20.80 -3.37
N ASP A 202 -8.25 -20.80 -2.35
CA ASP A 202 -8.35 -19.94 -1.17
C ASP A 202 -7.99 -18.46 -1.44
N VAL A 203 -7.29 -18.19 -2.54
CA VAL A 203 -6.90 -16.83 -2.96
C VAL A 203 -7.93 -16.20 -3.89
N LYS A 204 -8.62 -17.00 -4.71
CA LYS A 204 -9.64 -16.54 -5.66
C LYS A 204 -10.68 -15.58 -5.03
N PRO A 205 -11.24 -15.83 -3.83
CA PRO A 205 -12.18 -14.91 -3.19
C PRO A 205 -11.63 -13.48 -3.01
N LEU A 206 -10.32 -13.32 -2.84
CA LEU A 206 -9.67 -12.02 -2.63
C LEU A 206 -9.60 -11.16 -3.89
N TYR A 207 -9.69 -11.75 -5.09
CA TYR A 207 -9.58 -11.05 -6.39
C TYR A 207 -10.81 -11.10 -7.26
N ARG A 208 -11.78 -11.98 -6.99
CA ARG A 208 -12.94 -12.24 -7.89
C ARG A 208 -13.71 -11.00 -8.34
N TYR A 209 -13.67 -9.92 -7.56
CA TYR A 209 -14.34 -8.65 -7.87
C TYR A 209 -13.67 -7.86 -9.00
N TRP A 210 -12.48 -8.28 -9.41
CA TRP A 210 -11.55 -7.52 -10.23
C TRP A 210 -11.08 -8.27 -11.48
N VAL A 211 -11.83 -9.30 -11.89
CA VAL A 211 -11.50 -10.11 -13.05
C VAL A 211 -12.04 -9.43 -14.31
N GLY A 212 -11.15 -9.11 -15.24
CA GLY A 212 -11.44 -8.56 -16.57
C GLY A 212 -11.46 -9.64 -17.65
#